data_AF-C1G637-F1
#
_entry.id   AF-C1G637-F1
#
_cell.length_a   1.000
_cell.length_b   1.000
_cell.length_c   1.000
_cell.angle_alpha   90.00
_cell.angle_beta   90.00
_cell.angle_gamma   90.00
#
_symmetry.space_group_name_H-M   'P 1'
#
loop_
_entity.id
_entity.type
_entity.pdbx_description
1 polymer ?
#
loop_
_entity_poly.entity_id
_entity_poly.type
_entity_poly.pdbx_seq_one_letter_code
_entity_poly.pdbx_strand_id
1 'polypeptide(L)'
;MRQRFHILPLSLLLCLCLTFSSGQKLTNDTICPPAENIVYSPFKPWFYFYRGSSQLCWQTSICTLQLADEARKQQFGATALIMGLIPLTLKDVAWPERRIALVSAPLPFAAAVLVRALGLEPAVEGELESDQVQRYMQWMQGYLFANVGTRWRISTILRVGTSFLILLLSYGMLAVVEIYSKRSSLGCVYPVFTLTWCIVGIFPAIIHALFAIRRRRCKGGSDLVSTGSVSAIQGAEEAWPVQLAWGVYYIAGTLVFTSIMAVTVAELAVWVFVQAVVTAASKIFALYICLLLRNPDSDAYPIDGN
;
A
#
# COMPACT_ATOMS: atom_id res chain seq x y z
N MET A 1 -27.99 23.91 1.94
CA MET A 1 -27.85 23.01 3.11
C MET A 1 -27.66 21.55 2.68
N ARG A 2 -26.58 21.20 1.96
CA ARG A 2 -26.38 19.82 1.42
C ARG A 2 -25.00 19.20 1.73
N GLN A 3 -24.16 19.87 2.51
CA GLN A 3 -22.81 19.40 2.88
C GLN A 3 -22.72 18.71 4.25
N ARG A 4 -23.78 18.75 5.08
CA ARG A 4 -23.74 18.15 6.44
C ARG A 4 -23.95 16.62 6.47
N PHE A 5 -24.42 16.01 5.38
CA PHE A 5 -24.73 14.57 5.36
C PHE A 5 -23.54 13.64 5.10
N HIS A 6 -22.40 14.14 4.58
CA HIS A 6 -21.18 13.34 4.38
C HIS A 6 -20.21 13.37 5.57
N ILE A 7 -20.37 14.33 6.48
CA ILE A 7 -19.52 14.42 7.68
C ILE A 7 -20.01 13.44 8.75
N LEU A 8 -21.32 13.19 8.82
CA LEU A 8 -21.95 12.28 9.78
C LEU A 8 -21.42 10.83 9.71
N PRO A 9 -21.29 10.18 8.52
CA PRO A 9 -20.73 8.83 8.46
C PRO A 9 -19.23 8.82 8.79
N LEU A 10 -18.49 9.88 8.45
CA LEU A 10 -17.05 10.00 8.73
C LEU A 10 -16.80 10.21 10.23
N SER A 11 -17.63 11.01 10.91
CA SER A 11 -17.56 11.22 12.35
C SER A 11 -18.08 10.02 13.13
N LEU A 12 -19.06 9.27 12.61
CA LEU A 12 -19.48 7.99 13.19
C LEU A 12 -18.38 6.92 13.06
N LEU A 13 -17.66 6.90 11.93
CA LEU A 13 -16.50 6.00 11.71
C LEU A 13 -15.34 6.36 12.65
N LEU A 14 -15.06 7.66 12.84
CA LEU A 14 -14.05 8.13 13.79
C LEU A 14 -14.44 7.83 15.25
N CYS A 15 -15.72 8.00 15.62
CA CYS A 15 -16.22 7.65 16.95
C CYS A 15 -16.20 6.14 17.21
N LEU A 16 -16.45 5.30 16.19
CA LEU A 16 -16.28 3.84 16.31
C LEU A 16 -14.82 3.43 16.48
N CYS A 17 -13.87 4.18 15.92
CA CYS A 17 -12.44 3.95 16.13
C CYS A 17 -11.96 4.28 17.55
N LEU A 18 -12.73 5.07 18.31
CA LEU A 18 -12.34 5.55 19.64
C LEU A 18 -12.95 4.73 20.80
N THR A 19 -13.89 3.81 20.55
CA THR A 19 -14.61 3.10 21.62
C THR A 19 -14.04 1.72 21.99
N PHE A 20 -12.98 1.24 21.36
CA PHE A 20 -12.39 -0.06 21.69
C PHE A 20 -10.89 0.03 21.99
N SER A 21 -10.55 0.36 23.23
CA SER A 21 -9.34 -0.18 23.88
C SER A 21 -9.42 -0.01 25.40
N SER A 22 -10.31 -0.76 26.05
CA SER A 22 -10.03 -1.20 27.41
C SER A 22 -9.10 -2.41 27.32
N GLY A 23 -7.80 -2.14 27.18
CA GLY A 23 -6.77 -3.13 27.45
C GLY A 23 -6.89 -3.56 28.92
N GLN A 24 -7.67 -4.61 29.18
CA GLN A 24 -7.67 -5.24 30.49
C GLN A 24 -6.25 -5.65 30.80
N LYS A 25 -5.73 -5.12 31.90
CA LYS A 25 -4.43 -5.45 32.48
C LYS A 25 -4.48 -6.91 32.93
N LEU A 26 -4.30 -7.85 32.00
CA LEU A 26 -4.14 -9.28 32.27
C LEU A 26 -2.73 -9.52 32.83
N THR A 27 -2.47 -9.00 34.03
CA THR A 27 -1.28 -9.35 34.80
C THR A 27 -1.73 -9.74 36.20
N ASN A 28 -2.44 -10.85 36.29
CA ASN A 28 -2.45 -11.66 37.51
C ASN A 28 -1.51 -12.83 37.24
N ASP A 29 -0.40 -12.88 37.96
CA ASP A 29 0.68 -13.88 37.85
C ASP A 29 0.22 -15.33 38.14
N THR A 30 -1.06 -15.52 38.45
CA THR A 30 -1.69 -16.81 38.73
C THR A 30 -2.26 -17.52 37.49
N ILE A 31 -2.50 -16.80 36.40
CA ILE A 31 -3.17 -17.35 35.20
C ILE A 31 -2.22 -17.44 33.99
N CYS A 32 -1.25 -16.53 33.90
CA CYS A 32 -0.25 -16.52 32.83
C CYS A 32 1.10 -16.98 33.38
N PRO A 33 1.89 -17.79 32.64
CA PRO A 33 3.25 -18.12 33.06
C PRO A 33 4.10 -16.84 33.18
N PRO A 34 4.98 -16.72 34.18
CA PRO A 34 5.86 -15.57 34.33
C PRO A 34 6.80 -15.45 33.12
N ALA A 35 7.21 -14.23 32.77
CA ALA A 35 8.01 -13.91 31.57
C ALA A 35 9.31 -14.73 31.44
N GLU A 36 9.84 -15.22 32.57
CA GLU A 36 11.05 -16.04 32.67
C GLU A 36 10.85 -17.48 32.15
N ASN A 37 9.61 -17.98 32.17
CA ASN A 37 9.25 -19.34 31.75
C ASN A 37 8.81 -19.44 30.28
N ILE A 38 8.85 -18.34 29.52
CA ILE A 38 8.55 -18.34 28.10
C ILE A 38 9.80 -18.84 27.35
N VAL A 39 9.88 -20.17 27.18
CA VAL A 39 11.02 -20.87 26.57
C VAL A 39 11.20 -20.56 25.07
N TYR A 40 10.24 -19.91 24.41
CA TYR A 40 10.18 -19.76 22.95
C TYR A 40 10.00 -18.33 22.43
N SER A 41 10.60 -17.31 23.05
CA SER A 41 10.81 -16.04 22.33
C SER A 41 12.14 -16.12 21.57
N PRO A 42 12.16 -16.45 20.26
CA PRO A 42 13.41 -16.56 19.50
C PRO A 42 14.13 -15.21 19.35
N PHE A 43 13.47 -14.09 19.68
CA PHE A 43 14.04 -12.76 19.57
C PHE A 43 13.76 -11.94 20.83
N LYS A 44 14.78 -11.80 21.68
CA LYS A 44 14.86 -10.76 22.70
C LYS A 44 15.48 -9.52 22.06
N PRO A 45 14.72 -8.51 21.63
CA PRO A 45 15.32 -7.27 21.16
C PRO A 45 16.10 -6.61 22.30
N TRP A 46 17.27 -6.06 21.97
CA TRP A 46 18.12 -5.33 22.92
C TRP A 46 17.56 -3.94 23.26
N PHE A 47 16.56 -3.47 22.49
CA PHE A 47 15.82 -2.24 22.72
C PHE A 47 14.38 -2.53 23.14
N TYR A 48 13.76 -1.61 23.88
CA TYR A 48 12.36 -1.67 24.29
C TYR A 48 11.65 -0.37 23.91
N PHE A 49 10.52 -0.49 23.20
CA PHE A 49 9.67 0.67 22.90
C PHE A 49 8.64 0.94 23.99
N TYR A 50 8.35 -0.05 24.83
CA TYR A 50 7.37 0.04 25.91
C TYR A 50 8.07 -0.07 27.27
N ARG A 51 7.57 0.69 28.26
CA ARG A 51 8.07 0.61 29.64
C ARG A 51 7.78 -0.79 30.20
N GLY A 52 8.81 -1.46 30.71
CA GLY A 52 8.72 -2.80 31.30
C GLY A 52 9.72 -3.77 30.67
N SER A 53 9.35 -5.06 30.62
CA SER A 53 10.15 -6.11 29.98
C SER A 53 9.87 -6.18 28.48
N SER A 54 10.91 -6.42 27.67
CA SER A 54 10.78 -6.68 26.22
C SER A 54 9.94 -7.91 25.89
N GLN A 55 9.72 -8.78 26.88
CA GLN A 55 8.91 -10.00 26.79
C GLN A 55 7.46 -9.81 27.24
N LEU A 56 7.11 -8.69 27.88
CA LEU A 56 5.78 -8.49 28.46
C LEU A 56 4.67 -8.51 27.39
N CYS A 57 4.97 -7.98 26.21
CA CYS A 57 4.02 -8.01 25.09
C CYS A 57 3.86 -9.43 24.52
N TRP A 58 4.95 -10.19 24.36
CA TRP A 58 4.90 -11.60 23.97
C TRP A 58 4.12 -12.45 24.99
N GLN A 59 4.36 -12.24 26.28
CA GLN A 59 3.62 -12.87 27.38
C GLN A 59 2.12 -12.55 27.30
N THR A 60 1.77 -11.29 27.04
CA THR A 60 0.38 -10.85 26.91
C THR A 60 -0.30 -11.53 25.71
N SER A 61 0.36 -11.60 24.55
CA SER A 61 -0.16 -12.26 23.35
C SER A 61 -0.35 -13.77 23.56
N ILE A 62 0.64 -14.46 24.12
CA ILE A 62 0.59 -15.90 24.41
C ILE A 62 -0.53 -16.18 25.41
N CYS A 63 -0.60 -15.41 26.49
CA CYS A 63 -1.63 -15.62 27.50
C CYS A 63 -3.03 -15.34 26.96
N THR A 64 -3.20 -14.31 26.12
CA THR A 64 -4.48 -14.02 25.46
C THR A 64 -4.92 -15.19 24.57
N LEU A 65 -3.98 -15.84 23.87
CA LEU A 65 -4.28 -16.96 22.98
C LEU A 65 -4.53 -18.27 23.75
N GLN A 66 -3.83 -18.50 24.86
CA GLN A 66 -4.03 -19.67 25.72
C GLN A 66 -5.37 -19.63 26.46
N LEU A 67 -5.78 -18.45 26.95
CA LEU A 67 -7.03 -18.26 27.69
C LEU A 67 -8.27 -18.13 26.79
N ALA A 68 -8.07 -17.97 25.49
CA ALA A 68 -9.18 -17.92 24.54
C ALA A 68 -9.89 -19.28 24.45
N ASP A 69 -11.20 -19.26 24.33
CA ASP A 69 -12.02 -20.40 23.95
C ASP A 69 -11.69 -20.87 22.52
N GLU A 70 -12.00 -22.13 22.21
CA GLU A 70 -11.64 -22.72 20.90
C GLU A 70 -12.27 -21.96 19.71
N ALA A 71 -13.50 -21.45 19.87
CA ALA A 71 -14.14 -20.65 18.83
C ALA A 71 -13.36 -19.34 18.56
N ARG A 72 -12.87 -18.69 19.62
CA ARG A 72 -12.04 -17.48 19.50
C ARG A 72 -10.65 -17.75 18.94
N LYS A 73 -10.04 -18.91 19.22
CA LYS A 73 -8.79 -19.33 18.57
C LYS A 73 -8.98 -19.52 17.06
N GLN A 74 -10.09 -20.14 16.65
CA GLN A 74 -10.44 -20.26 15.22
C GLN A 74 -10.62 -18.89 14.56
N GLN A 75 -11.26 -17.94 15.25
CA GLN A 75 -11.38 -16.56 14.77
C GLN A 75 -10.02 -15.88 14.58
N PHE A 76 -9.06 -16.04 15.49
CA PHE A 76 -7.72 -15.49 15.32
C PHE A 76 -6.99 -16.07 14.10
N GLY A 77 -7.14 -17.37 13.86
CA GLY A 77 -6.62 -18.02 12.65
C GLY A 77 -7.25 -17.44 11.36
N ALA A 78 -8.58 -17.28 11.34
CA ALA A 78 -9.28 -16.71 10.19
C ALA A 78 -8.90 -15.23 9.94
N THR A 79 -8.80 -14.43 11.00
CA THR A 79 -8.37 -13.03 10.93
C THR A 79 -6.94 -12.92 10.37
N ALA A 80 -6.01 -13.75 10.84
CA ALA A 80 -4.64 -13.76 10.33
C ALA A 80 -4.59 -14.06 8.82
N LEU A 81 -5.42 -15.00 8.33
CA LEU A 81 -5.53 -15.30 6.90
C LEU A 81 -6.04 -14.08 6.11
N ILE A 82 -7.10 -13.42 6.57
CA ILE A 82 -7.65 -12.23 5.90
C ILE A 82 -6.62 -11.10 5.88
N MET A 83 -5.96 -10.83 7.02
CA MET A 83 -4.91 -9.83 7.11
C MET A 83 -3.77 -10.12 6.13
N GLY A 84 -3.31 -11.38 6.05
CA GLY A 84 -2.28 -11.80 5.10
C GLY A 84 -2.64 -11.62 3.61
N LEU A 85 -3.94 -11.63 3.28
CA LEU A 85 -4.42 -11.37 1.93
C LEU A 85 -4.45 -9.87 1.59
N ILE A 86 -4.45 -8.97 2.56
CA ILE A 86 -4.54 -7.53 2.32
C ILE A 86 -3.40 -7.02 1.41
N PRO A 87 -2.11 -7.30 1.68
CA PRO A 87 -1.01 -6.91 0.79
C PRO A 87 -1.19 -7.39 -0.65
N LEU A 88 -1.67 -8.63 -0.82
CA LEU A 88 -1.84 -9.27 -2.12
C LEU A 88 -3.09 -8.78 -2.86
N THR A 89 -4.11 -8.31 -2.16
CA THR A 89 -5.38 -7.93 -2.78
C THR A 89 -5.48 -6.43 -3.00
N LEU A 90 -5.11 -5.62 -2.00
CA LEU A 90 -5.28 -4.17 -2.04
C LEU A 90 -4.13 -3.48 -2.78
N LYS A 91 -2.85 -3.82 -2.50
CA LYS A 91 -1.74 -3.32 -3.33
C LYS A 91 -1.87 -3.79 -4.78
N ASP A 92 -2.37 -5.02 -4.90
CA ASP A 92 -2.92 -5.76 -6.04
C ASP A 92 -3.83 -5.02 -7.03
N VAL A 93 -4.53 -3.99 -6.55
CA VAL A 93 -5.70 -3.46 -7.26
C VAL A 93 -5.30 -2.89 -8.62
N ALA A 94 -5.92 -3.42 -9.68
CA ALA A 94 -5.69 -3.05 -11.08
C ALA A 94 -6.22 -1.65 -11.45
N TRP A 95 -6.34 -0.74 -10.48
CA TRP A 95 -6.73 0.65 -10.65
C TRP A 95 -5.50 1.56 -10.63
N PRO A 96 -5.46 2.65 -11.45
CA PRO A 96 -6.29 2.90 -12.63
C PRO A 96 -6.06 1.81 -13.69
N GLU A 97 -6.77 1.78 -14.82
CA GLU A 97 -6.78 0.65 -15.77
C GLU A 97 -5.44 -0.12 -15.88
N ARG A 98 -5.42 -1.35 -15.35
CA ARG A 98 -4.24 -2.26 -15.28
C ARG A 98 -2.97 -1.66 -14.64
N ARG A 99 -3.14 -0.65 -13.80
CA ARG A 99 -2.12 0.16 -13.09
C ARG A 99 -1.23 1.00 -14.00
N ILE A 100 -1.59 1.14 -15.26
CA ILE A 100 -0.81 1.89 -16.22
C ILE A 100 -1.06 3.37 -15.99
N ALA A 101 0.01 4.15 -15.94
CA ALA A 101 -0.06 5.58 -16.09
C ALA A 101 0.65 5.95 -17.40
N LEU A 102 -0.10 6.43 -18.39
CA LEU A 102 0.48 6.90 -19.64
C LEU A 102 1.30 8.17 -19.40
N VAL A 103 2.53 8.16 -19.89
CA VAL A 103 3.45 9.31 -19.85
C VAL A 103 4.01 9.55 -21.25
N SER A 104 4.08 10.81 -21.66
CA SER A 104 4.57 11.19 -23.00
C SER A 104 6.08 11.00 -23.18
N ALA A 105 6.86 11.01 -22.09
CA ALA A 105 8.30 10.83 -22.09
C ALA A 105 8.76 9.92 -20.95
N PRO A 106 9.94 9.27 -21.06
CA PRO A 106 10.49 8.50 -19.95
C PRO A 106 10.68 9.38 -18.71
N LEU A 107 10.02 9.01 -17.62
CA LEU A 107 10.12 9.72 -16.34
C LEU A 107 11.57 9.77 -15.82
N PRO A 108 11.97 10.85 -15.12
CA PRO A 108 13.24 10.87 -14.40
C PRO A 108 13.26 9.76 -13.36
N PHE A 109 14.46 9.22 -13.09
CA PHE A 109 14.63 8.01 -12.26
C PHE A 109 13.89 8.08 -10.92
N ALA A 110 14.00 9.20 -10.19
CA ALA A 110 13.33 9.38 -8.89
C ALA A 110 11.80 9.29 -8.99
N ALA A 111 11.19 9.92 -10.00
CA ALA A 111 9.74 9.84 -10.23
C ALA A 111 9.34 8.42 -10.66
N ALA A 112 10.15 7.77 -11.49
CA ALA A 112 9.95 6.40 -11.94
C ALA A 112 9.99 5.39 -10.80
N VAL A 113 10.85 5.60 -9.79
CA VAL A 113 10.91 4.79 -8.56
C VAL A 113 9.70 5.08 -7.68
N LEU A 114 9.37 6.35 -7.45
CA LEU A 114 8.27 6.74 -6.58
C LEU A 114 6.91 6.22 -7.08
N VAL A 115 6.62 6.40 -8.38
CA VAL A 115 5.39 5.93 -9.02
C VAL A 115 5.27 4.40 -8.91
N ARG A 116 6.38 3.67 -9.11
CA ARG A 116 6.42 2.20 -8.93
C ARG A 116 6.23 1.79 -7.47
N ALA A 117 6.87 2.47 -6.52
CA ALA A 117 6.74 2.16 -5.10
C ALA A 117 5.27 2.31 -4.62
N LEU A 118 4.57 3.30 -5.16
CA LEU A 118 3.15 3.59 -4.91
C LEU A 118 2.18 2.66 -5.66
N GLY A 119 2.70 1.72 -6.47
CA GLY A 119 1.91 0.65 -7.10
C GLY A 119 1.32 1.01 -8.46
N LEU A 120 1.94 1.95 -9.20
CA LEU A 120 1.64 2.24 -10.60
C LEU A 120 2.82 1.92 -11.51
N GLU A 121 2.52 1.63 -12.76
CA GLU A 121 3.52 1.40 -13.81
C GLU A 121 3.49 2.56 -14.83
N PRO A 122 4.56 3.36 -14.91
CA PRO A 122 4.63 4.41 -15.91
C PRO A 122 5.02 3.81 -17.26
N ALA A 123 4.08 3.84 -18.20
CA ALA A 123 4.28 3.34 -19.55
C ALA A 123 4.33 4.49 -20.56
N VAL A 124 5.25 4.39 -21.51
CA VAL A 124 5.41 5.38 -22.59
C VAL A 124 4.49 4.99 -23.74
N GLU A 125 3.84 5.96 -24.38
CA GLU A 125 2.84 5.71 -25.45
C GLU A 125 3.37 4.79 -26.56
N GLY A 126 4.64 4.94 -26.97
CA GLY A 126 5.28 4.09 -27.98
C GLY A 126 5.63 2.66 -27.54
N GLU A 127 5.47 2.32 -26.25
CA GLU A 127 5.71 0.97 -25.71
C GLU A 127 4.40 0.16 -25.60
N LEU A 128 3.23 0.79 -25.81
CA LEU A 128 1.91 0.18 -25.63
C LEU A 128 1.17 -0.09 -26.96
N GLU A 129 0.31 -1.10 -26.97
CA GLU A 129 -0.61 -1.34 -28.08
C GLU A 129 -1.65 -0.22 -28.19
N SER A 130 -2.02 0.16 -29.43
CA SER A 130 -2.99 1.24 -29.72
C SER A 130 -4.33 1.06 -28.98
N ASP A 131 -4.80 -0.19 -28.86
CA ASP A 131 -6.06 -0.52 -28.19
C ASP A 131 -6.02 -0.28 -26.67
N GLN A 132 -4.84 -0.38 -26.06
CA GLN A 132 -4.64 -0.11 -24.64
C GLN A 132 -4.56 1.39 -24.38
N VAL A 133 -3.89 2.14 -25.27
CA VAL A 133 -3.85 3.61 -25.21
C VAL A 133 -5.26 4.19 -25.35
N GLN A 134 -6.04 3.70 -26.31
CA GLN A 134 -7.40 4.20 -26.55
C GLN A 134 -8.32 3.94 -25.36
N ARG A 135 -8.27 2.75 -24.75
CA ARG A 135 -9.05 2.44 -23.55
C ARG A 135 -8.68 3.34 -22.37
N TYR A 136 -7.39 3.55 -22.15
CA TYR A 136 -6.92 4.46 -21.11
C TYR A 136 -7.41 5.90 -21.33
N MET A 137 -7.35 6.39 -22.57
CA MET A 137 -7.85 7.73 -22.92
C MET A 137 -9.35 7.85 -22.69
N GLN A 138 -10.13 6.83 -23.04
CA GLN A 138 -11.58 6.78 -22.74
C GLN A 138 -11.84 6.77 -21.23
N TRP A 139 -11.06 6.01 -20.45
CA TRP A 139 -11.15 6.01 -18.98
C TRP A 139 -10.82 7.38 -18.39
N MET A 140 -9.79 8.05 -18.90
CA MET A 140 -9.37 9.40 -18.49
C MET A 140 -10.43 10.47 -18.79
N GLN A 141 -11.26 10.29 -19.82
CA GLN A 141 -12.35 11.21 -20.15
C GLN A 141 -13.52 11.16 -19.15
N GLY A 142 -13.50 10.23 -18.18
CA GLY A 142 -14.50 10.16 -17.11
C GLY A 142 -14.55 11.43 -16.22
N TYR A 143 -15.70 11.69 -15.60
CA TYR A 143 -16.02 12.95 -14.89
C TYR A 143 -15.01 13.38 -13.80
N LEU A 144 -14.24 12.45 -13.24
CA LEU A 144 -13.19 12.70 -12.22
C LEU A 144 -11.86 13.20 -12.81
N PHE A 145 -11.55 12.86 -14.05
CA PHE A 145 -10.27 13.13 -14.71
C PHE A 145 -10.40 13.92 -16.03
N ALA A 146 -11.64 14.16 -16.47
CA ALA A 146 -11.97 15.09 -17.53
C ALA A 146 -11.35 16.47 -17.23
N ASN A 147 -10.68 17.05 -18.23
CA ASN A 147 -9.98 18.34 -18.17
C ASN A 147 -8.74 18.38 -17.26
N VAL A 148 -8.11 17.26 -16.90
CA VAL A 148 -6.79 17.32 -16.22
C VAL A 148 -5.68 17.81 -17.17
N GLY A 149 -5.76 17.47 -18.47
CA GLY A 149 -4.77 17.87 -19.48
C GLY A 149 -4.89 19.33 -19.95
N THR A 150 -6.07 19.95 -19.85
CA THR A 150 -6.36 21.28 -20.41
C THR A 150 -6.39 22.41 -19.37
N ARG A 151 -6.14 22.12 -18.10
CA ARG A 151 -6.28 23.10 -17.00
C ARG A 151 -4.92 23.53 -16.47
N TRP A 152 -4.82 24.83 -16.16
CA TRP A 152 -3.61 25.57 -15.80
C TRP A 152 -2.64 24.77 -14.92
N ARG A 153 -1.33 24.90 -15.16
CA ARG A 153 -0.23 24.25 -14.40
C ARG A 153 -0.39 24.33 -12.88
N ILE A 154 -0.95 25.44 -12.39
CA ILE A 154 -1.27 25.67 -10.96
C ILE A 154 -2.30 24.66 -10.43
N SER A 155 -3.34 24.35 -11.20
CA SER A 155 -4.38 23.38 -10.82
C SER A 155 -3.79 21.97 -10.63
N THR A 156 -2.87 21.56 -11.50
CA THR A 156 -2.21 20.25 -11.39
C THR A 156 -1.28 20.20 -10.18
N ILE A 157 -0.52 21.26 -9.92
CA ILE A 157 0.32 21.38 -8.71
C ILE A 157 -0.52 21.29 -7.43
N LEU A 158 -1.67 21.97 -7.39
CA LEU A 158 -2.59 21.91 -6.24
C LEU A 158 -3.13 20.50 -6.01
N ARG A 159 -3.46 19.76 -7.07
CA ARG A 159 -3.91 18.36 -6.99
C ARG A 159 -2.81 17.42 -6.49
N VAL A 160 -1.57 17.60 -6.96
CA VAL A 160 -0.40 16.87 -6.45
C VAL A 160 -0.19 17.18 -4.97
N GLY A 161 -0.22 18.45 -4.57
CA GLY A 161 -0.08 18.84 -3.16
C GLY A 161 -1.19 18.27 -2.27
N THR A 162 -2.44 18.28 -2.75
CA THR A 162 -3.59 17.76 -1.99
C THR A 162 -3.52 16.24 -1.86
N SER A 163 -3.18 15.52 -2.93
CA SER A 163 -3.02 14.05 -2.88
C SER A 163 -1.83 13.62 -2.03
N PHE A 164 -0.74 14.39 -2.01
CA PHE A 164 0.37 14.18 -1.08
C PHE A 164 -0.07 14.33 0.38
N LEU A 165 -0.83 15.38 0.71
CA LEU A 165 -1.36 15.57 2.06
C LEU A 165 -2.28 14.42 2.47
N ILE A 166 -3.17 13.97 1.58
CA ILE A 166 -4.05 12.82 1.82
C ILE A 166 -3.23 11.54 2.06
N LEU A 167 -2.15 11.32 1.29
CA LEU A 167 -1.26 10.19 1.48
C LEU A 167 -0.60 10.22 2.86
N LEU A 168 -0.08 11.39 3.28
CA LEU A 168 0.52 11.55 4.61
C LEU A 168 -0.49 11.29 5.73
N LEU A 169 -1.71 11.81 5.61
CA LEU A 169 -2.79 11.56 6.58
C LEU A 169 -3.16 10.07 6.62
N SER A 170 -3.16 9.39 5.46
CA SER A 170 -3.47 7.96 5.36
C SER A 170 -2.39 7.11 6.02
N TYR A 171 -1.11 7.42 5.81
CA TYR A 171 0.00 6.77 6.52
C TYR A 171 -0.01 7.09 8.02
N GLY A 172 -0.37 8.30 8.41
CA GLY A 172 -0.59 8.66 9.81
C GLY A 172 -1.70 7.83 10.45
N MET A 173 -2.84 7.67 9.77
CA MET A 173 -3.95 6.84 10.22
C MET A 173 -3.54 5.36 10.33
N LEU A 174 -2.75 4.85 9.37
CA LEU A 174 -2.19 3.51 9.44
C LEU A 174 -1.30 3.33 10.67
N ALA A 175 -0.41 4.29 10.96
CA ALA A 175 0.44 4.25 12.14
C ALA A 175 -0.38 4.30 13.44
N VAL A 176 -1.43 5.13 13.50
CA VAL A 176 -2.34 5.18 14.65
C VAL A 176 -3.03 3.82 14.84
N VAL A 177 -3.59 3.24 13.80
CA VAL A 177 -4.25 1.93 13.87
C VAL A 177 -3.27 0.85 14.32
N GLU A 178 -2.03 0.87 13.85
CA GLU A 178 -0.99 -0.06 14.27
C GLU A 178 -0.60 0.12 15.75
N ILE A 179 -0.49 1.37 16.21
CA ILE A 179 -0.15 1.70 17.60
C ILE A 179 -1.29 1.38 18.57
N TYR A 180 -2.55 1.52 18.17
CA TYR A 180 -3.71 1.30 19.06
C TYR A 180 -4.29 -0.12 18.97
N SER A 181 -4.19 -0.79 17.81
CA SER A 181 -4.61 -2.19 17.61
C SER A 181 -3.52 -3.16 18.13
N LYS A 182 -3.06 -2.96 19.38
CA LYS A 182 -1.91 -3.65 19.99
C LYS A 182 -2.14 -5.13 20.31
N ARG A 183 -2.33 -5.95 19.29
CA ARG A 183 -2.42 -7.41 19.41
C ARG A 183 -1.70 -8.14 18.27
N SER A 184 -0.68 -7.51 17.70
CA SER A 184 0.31 -8.15 16.81
C SER A 184 1.44 -8.75 17.62
N SER A 185 1.82 -9.98 17.31
CA SER A 185 3.00 -10.64 17.91
C SER A 185 4.31 -9.93 17.55
N LEU A 186 4.41 -9.36 16.34
CA LEU A 186 5.57 -8.57 15.90
C LEU A 186 5.56 -7.15 16.50
N GLY A 187 4.38 -6.54 16.69
CA GLY A 187 4.20 -5.19 17.26
C GLY A 187 4.78 -5.00 18.67
N CYS A 188 5.13 -6.10 19.34
CA CYS A 188 5.83 -6.12 20.61
C CYS A 188 7.26 -5.58 20.55
N VAL A 189 7.94 -5.82 19.42
CA VAL A 189 9.32 -5.38 19.21
C VAL A 189 9.36 -4.02 18.53
N TYR A 190 8.47 -3.74 17.59
CA TYR A 190 8.47 -2.49 16.84
C TYR A 190 7.05 -2.11 16.38
N PRO A 191 6.55 -0.91 16.72
CA PRO A 191 5.12 -0.59 16.65
C PRO A 191 4.61 -0.11 15.27
N VAL A 192 5.48 -0.05 14.26
CA VAL A 192 5.15 0.52 12.93
C VAL A 192 5.69 -0.35 11.77
N PHE A 193 5.57 -1.67 11.87
CA PHE A 193 6.00 -2.63 10.86
C PHE A 193 5.23 -2.48 9.54
N THR A 194 3.92 -2.24 9.60
CA THR A 194 3.07 -2.16 8.41
C THR A 194 3.39 -0.90 7.61
N LEU A 195 3.55 0.23 8.30
CA LEU A 195 4.06 1.46 7.69
C LEU A 195 5.46 1.26 7.10
N THR A 196 6.34 0.57 7.84
CA THR A 196 7.70 0.28 7.37
C THR A 196 7.68 -0.59 6.12
N TRP A 197 6.79 -1.58 6.04
CA TRP A 197 6.59 -2.38 4.84
C TRP A 197 6.14 -1.52 3.65
N CYS A 198 5.27 -0.52 3.85
CA CYS A 198 4.95 0.43 2.77
C CYS A 198 6.19 1.18 2.27
N ILE A 199 7.07 1.63 3.18
CA ILE A 199 8.31 2.36 2.85
C ILE A 199 9.34 1.45 2.16
N VAL A 200 9.50 0.21 2.65
CA VAL A 200 10.43 -0.78 2.07
C VAL A 200 10.07 -1.12 0.62
N GLY A 201 8.83 -0.86 0.18
CA GLY A 201 8.42 -0.98 -1.22
C GLY A 201 9.22 -0.12 -2.21
N ILE A 202 9.98 0.88 -1.72
CA ILE A 202 10.93 1.64 -2.53
C ILE A 202 12.07 0.75 -3.06
N PHE A 203 12.51 -0.26 -2.29
CA PHE A 203 13.61 -1.14 -2.68
C PHE A 203 13.33 -1.94 -3.97
N PRO A 204 12.25 -2.75 -4.06
CA PRO A 204 11.93 -3.43 -5.32
C PRO A 204 11.60 -2.45 -6.46
N ALA A 205 11.09 -1.25 -6.14
CA ALA A 205 10.86 -0.21 -7.13
C ALA A 205 12.17 0.37 -7.73
N ILE A 206 13.23 0.52 -6.92
CA ILE A 206 14.57 0.89 -7.39
C ILE A 206 15.11 -0.16 -8.35
N ILE A 207 15.08 -1.44 -7.96
CA ILE A 207 15.55 -2.54 -8.81
C ILE A 207 14.78 -2.54 -10.13
N HIS A 208 13.45 -2.45 -10.07
CA HIS A 208 12.60 -2.38 -11.26
C HIS A 208 12.98 -1.17 -12.14
N ALA A 209 13.10 0.04 -11.58
CA ALA A 209 13.47 1.23 -12.35
C ALA A 209 14.86 1.12 -13.00
N LEU A 210 15.84 0.51 -12.32
CA LEU A 210 17.18 0.28 -12.88
C LEU A 210 17.15 -0.68 -14.07
N PHE A 211 16.39 -1.78 -13.97
CA PHE A 211 16.23 -2.74 -15.06
C PHE A 211 15.47 -2.14 -16.24
N ALA A 212 14.46 -1.31 -15.98
CA ALA A 212 13.74 -0.56 -17.01
C ALA A 212 14.68 0.41 -17.78
N ILE A 213 15.55 1.14 -17.07
CA ILE A 213 16.56 2.01 -17.70
C ILE A 213 17.56 1.20 -18.52
N ARG A 214 18.08 0.10 -17.97
CA ARG A 214 19.03 -0.77 -18.67
C ARG A 214 18.42 -1.30 -19.97
N ARG A 215 17.17 -1.76 -19.93
CA ARG A 215 16.44 -2.24 -21.11
C ARG A 215 16.34 -1.17 -22.18
N ARG A 216 15.92 0.04 -21.81
CA ARG A 216 15.82 1.17 -22.76
C ARG A 216 17.15 1.52 -23.40
N ARG A 217 18.26 1.45 -22.66
CA ARG A 217 19.61 1.67 -23.21
C ARG A 217 20.04 0.56 -24.17
N CYS A 218 19.67 -0.70 -23.91
CA CYS A 218 20.01 -1.82 -24.78
C CYS A 218 19.12 -1.93 -26.03
N LYS A 219 17.88 -1.41 -25.99
CA LYS A 219 16.90 -1.48 -27.09
C LYS A 219 17.18 -0.50 -28.24
N GLY A 220 18.22 0.34 -28.15
CA GLY A 220 18.61 1.30 -29.18
C GLY A 220 19.26 0.71 -30.45
N GLY A 221 19.04 -0.57 -30.77
CA GLY A 221 19.74 -1.28 -31.85
C GLY A 221 18.84 -1.93 -32.90
N SER A 222 17.86 -2.73 -32.52
CA SER A 222 16.91 -3.38 -33.44
C SER A 222 15.88 -4.15 -32.61
N ASP A 223 14.69 -4.31 -33.19
CA ASP A 223 13.57 -5.12 -32.71
C ASP A 223 12.63 -4.45 -31.69
N LEU A 224 11.54 -3.96 -32.27
CA LEU A 224 10.28 -3.60 -31.63
C LEU A 224 9.59 -4.87 -31.11
N VAL A 225 10.22 -5.61 -30.19
CA VAL A 225 9.50 -6.63 -29.44
C VAL A 225 8.55 -5.89 -28.50
N SER A 226 7.28 -5.90 -28.91
CA SER A 226 6.14 -5.57 -28.08
C SER A 226 6.22 -6.42 -26.81
N THR A 227 6.27 -5.76 -25.66
CA THR A 227 6.27 -6.44 -24.34
C THR A 227 5.05 -6.03 -23.52
N GLY A 228 4.02 -5.45 -24.15
CA GLY A 228 2.89 -4.83 -23.48
C GLY A 228 1.77 -5.77 -23.04
N SER A 229 2.07 -7.01 -22.66
CA SER A 229 1.13 -7.79 -21.85
C SER A 229 1.14 -7.18 -20.46
N VAL A 230 0.28 -6.18 -20.23
CA VAL A 230 0.20 -5.53 -18.93
C VAL A 230 -0.36 -6.54 -17.94
N SER A 231 0.52 -7.08 -17.09
CA SER A 231 0.15 -8.06 -16.09
C SER A 231 -0.58 -7.38 -14.92
N ALA A 232 -1.51 -8.12 -14.33
CA ALA A 232 -2.20 -7.69 -13.13
C ALA A 232 -1.28 -7.60 -11.90
N ILE A 233 -0.08 -8.19 -11.96
CA ILE A 233 0.91 -8.26 -10.88
C ILE A 233 2.12 -7.39 -11.21
N GLN A 234 2.58 -6.62 -10.23
CA GLN A 234 3.70 -5.71 -10.43
C GLN A 234 5.00 -6.49 -10.71
N GLY A 235 5.60 -6.25 -11.89
CA GLY A 235 6.85 -6.89 -12.29
C GLY A 235 6.71 -8.36 -12.75
N ALA A 236 5.51 -8.85 -13.02
CA ALA A 236 5.32 -10.24 -13.49
C ALA A 236 5.97 -10.51 -14.85
N GLU A 237 5.96 -9.56 -15.78
CA GLU A 237 6.59 -9.71 -17.11
C GLU A 237 8.03 -9.15 -17.15
N GLU A 238 8.62 -8.89 -15.98
CA GLU A 238 9.97 -8.34 -15.86
C GLU A 238 11.03 -9.43 -15.71
N ALA A 239 12.31 -9.05 -15.81
CA ALA A 239 13.41 -9.99 -15.61
C ALA A 239 13.38 -10.63 -14.21
N TRP A 240 13.89 -11.86 -14.09
CA TRP A 240 13.87 -12.64 -12.84
C TRP A 240 14.32 -11.89 -11.58
N PRO A 241 15.30 -10.94 -11.59
CA PRO A 241 15.68 -10.21 -10.37
C PRO A 241 14.58 -9.26 -9.88
N VAL A 242 13.81 -8.69 -10.82
CA VAL A 242 12.69 -7.80 -10.50
C VAL A 242 11.54 -8.62 -9.91
N GLN A 243 11.21 -9.75 -10.55
CA GLN A 243 10.21 -10.71 -10.04
C GLN A 243 10.57 -11.19 -8.62
N LEU A 244 11.83 -11.54 -8.39
CA LEU A 244 12.31 -11.99 -7.08
C LEU A 244 12.22 -10.87 -6.03
N ALA A 245 12.60 -9.64 -6.38
CA ALA A 245 12.52 -8.51 -5.45
C ALA A 245 11.08 -8.21 -5.03
N TRP A 246 10.14 -8.19 -5.98
CA TRP A 246 8.72 -8.03 -5.68
C TRP A 246 8.17 -9.24 -4.91
N GLY A 247 8.55 -10.47 -5.29
CA GLY A 247 8.15 -11.69 -4.60
C GLY A 247 8.54 -11.69 -3.11
N VAL A 248 9.80 -11.38 -2.80
CA VAL A 248 10.27 -11.25 -1.41
C VAL A 248 9.51 -10.15 -0.66
N TYR A 249 9.26 -9.02 -1.33
CA TYR A 249 8.49 -7.92 -0.75
C TYR A 249 7.05 -8.31 -0.39
N TYR A 250 6.35 -9.04 -1.26
CA TYR A 250 5.00 -9.54 -1.00
C TYR A 250 4.98 -10.60 0.10
N ILE A 251 5.92 -11.56 0.09
CA ILE A 251 6.06 -12.58 1.14
C ILE A 251 6.26 -11.92 2.50
N ALA A 252 7.17 -10.94 2.59
CA ALA A 252 7.40 -10.17 3.81
C ALA A 252 6.13 -9.43 4.25
N GLY A 253 5.39 -8.83 3.32
CA GLY A 253 4.11 -8.17 3.59
C GLY A 253 3.08 -9.12 4.18
N THR A 254 2.89 -10.29 3.55
CA THR A 254 1.98 -11.32 4.07
C THR A 254 2.36 -11.71 5.49
N LEU A 255 3.64 -11.95 5.77
CA LEU A 255 4.12 -12.29 7.13
C LEU A 255 3.90 -11.16 8.16
N VAL A 256 4.13 -9.91 7.76
CA VAL A 256 3.87 -8.75 8.62
C VAL A 256 2.39 -8.67 8.98
N PHE A 257 1.50 -8.80 8.00
CA PHE A 257 0.06 -8.70 8.24
C PHE A 257 -0.53 -9.92 8.96
N THR A 258 -0.08 -11.14 8.65
CA THR A 258 -0.55 -12.35 9.36
C THR A 258 -0.15 -12.35 10.83
N SER A 259 0.93 -11.65 11.21
CA SER A 259 1.31 -11.47 12.61
C SER A 259 0.28 -10.70 13.44
N ILE A 260 -0.62 -9.97 12.78
CA ILE A 260 -1.70 -9.20 13.40
C ILE A 260 -2.90 -10.15 13.62
N MET A 261 -2.75 -11.08 14.57
CA MET A 261 -3.68 -12.20 14.73
C MET A 261 -4.85 -11.93 15.68
N ALA A 262 -4.64 -11.19 16.77
CA ALA A 262 -5.60 -11.10 17.86
C ALA A 262 -6.55 -9.90 17.74
N VAL A 263 -6.99 -9.62 16.51
CA VAL A 263 -7.85 -8.49 16.16
C VAL A 263 -9.31 -8.94 16.08
N THR A 264 -10.22 -8.12 16.62
CA THR A 264 -11.67 -8.36 16.54
C THR A 264 -12.19 -8.11 15.12
N VAL A 265 -13.39 -8.60 14.80
CA VAL A 265 -14.00 -8.39 13.48
C VAL A 265 -14.16 -6.90 13.15
N ALA A 266 -14.53 -6.08 14.13
CA ALA A 266 -14.69 -4.62 13.94
C ALA A 266 -13.34 -3.94 13.66
N GLU A 267 -12.29 -4.30 14.40
CA GLU A 267 -10.94 -3.78 14.16
C GLU A 267 -10.39 -4.27 12.80
N LEU A 268 -10.66 -5.52 12.41
CA LEU A 268 -10.29 -6.07 11.09
C LEU A 268 -10.93 -5.24 9.98
N ALA A 269 -12.21 -4.87 10.12
CA ALA A 269 -12.86 -3.98 9.16
C ALA A 269 -12.14 -2.62 9.07
N VAL A 270 -11.77 -2.01 10.21
CA VAL A 270 -10.99 -0.76 10.24
C VAL A 270 -9.65 -0.93 9.52
N TRP A 271 -8.93 -2.02 9.76
CA TRP A 271 -7.68 -2.34 9.05
C TRP A 271 -7.86 -2.40 7.53
N VAL A 272 -8.89 -3.11 7.06
CA VAL A 272 -9.19 -3.23 5.62
C VAL A 272 -9.53 -1.86 5.02
N PHE A 273 -10.37 -1.06 5.68
CA PHE A 273 -10.74 0.28 5.20
C PHE A 273 -9.54 1.22 5.13
N VAL A 274 -8.71 1.25 6.17
CA VAL A 274 -7.50 2.10 6.22
C VAL A 274 -6.53 1.70 5.13
N GLN A 275 -6.35 0.41 4.88
CA GLN A 275 -5.48 -0.07 3.80
C GLN A 275 -6.03 0.24 2.41
N ALA A 276 -7.35 0.19 2.23
CA ALA A 276 -7.99 0.62 0.99
C ALA A 276 -7.75 2.12 0.74
N VAL A 277 -7.86 2.94 1.79
CA VAL A 277 -7.57 4.39 1.72
C VAL A 277 -6.10 4.65 1.41
N VAL A 278 -5.17 3.98 2.09
CA VAL A 278 -3.72 4.09 1.83
C VAL A 278 -3.39 3.71 0.39
N THR A 279 -3.95 2.60 -0.11
CA THR A 279 -3.79 2.14 -1.49
C THR A 279 -4.33 3.18 -2.48
N ALA A 280 -5.55 3.66 -2.27
CA ALA A 280 -6.18 4.65 -3.15
C ALA A 280 -5.38 5.96 -3.17
N ALA A 281 -5.00 6.48 -2.01
CA ALA A 281 -4.19 7.69 -1.88
C ALA A 281 -2.83 7.54 -2.59
N SER A 282 -2.17 6.39 -2.43
CA SER A 282 -0.88 6.09 -3.08
C SER A 282 -1.00 6.13 -4.60
N LYS A 283 -2.02 5.47 -5.16
CA LYS A 283 -2.25 5.42 -6.60
C LYS A 283 -2.71 6.76 -7.17
N ILE A 284 -3.56 7.50 -6.46
CA ILE A 284 -3.98 8.85 -6.88
C ILE A 284 -2.78 9.79 -6.93
N PHE A 285 -1.91 9.77 -5.91
CA PHE A 285 -0.72 10.61 -5.88
C PHE A 285 0.26 10.25 -7.00
N ALA A 286 0.51 8.95 -7.22
CA ALA A 286 1.33 8.48 -8.33
C ALA A 286 0.77 8.89 -9.69
N LEU A 287 -0.55 8.79 -9.89
CA LEU A 287 -1.21 9.22 -11.12
C LEU A 287 -1.03 10.72 -11.35
N TYR A 288 -1.23 11.56 -10.32
CA TYR A 288 -1.03 13.00 -10.46
C TYR A 288 0.43 13.40 -10.69
N ILE A 289 1.41 12.65 -10.15
CA ILE A 289 2.83 12.83 -10.53
C ILE A 289 3.03 12.57 -12.02
N CYS A 290 2.49 11.47 -12.54
CA CYS A 290 2.57 11.16 -13.97
C CYS A 290 1.90 12.23 -14.83
N LEU A 291 0.73 12.72 -14.43
CA LEU A 291 0.01 13.78 -15.14
C LEU A 291 0.71 15.15 -15.05
N LEU A 292 1.39 15.46 -13.93
CA LEU A 292 2.20 16.68 -13.80
C LEU A 292 3.41 16.64 -14.74
N LEU A 293 3.98 15.46 -14.96
CA LEU A 293 5.16 15.25 -15.80
C LEU A 293 4.81 14.94 -17.26
N ARG A 294 3.53 14.78 -17.59
CA ARG A 294 3.03 14.67 -18.95
C ARG A 294 3.11 16.06 -19.61
N ASN A 295 3.95 16.20 -20.63
CA ASN A 295 3.97 17.42 -21.45
C ASN A 295 2.61 17.58 -22.16
N PRO A 296 1.94 18.75 -22.06
CA PRO A 296 0.69 19.02 -22.78
C PRO A 296 0.88 19.24 -24.29
N ASP A 297 2.11 19.50 -24.74
CA ASP A 297 2.39 19.85 -26.15
C ASP A 297 2.34 18.64 -27.12
N SER A 298 2.25 17.40 -26.61
CA SER A 298 2.11 16.21 -27.46
C SER A 298 0.69 15.99 -28.00
N ASP A 299 -0.31 16.69 -27.46
CA ASP A 299 -1.70 16.64 -27.96
C ASP A 299 -1.91 17.60 -29.16
N ALA A 300 -0.86 18.29 -29.61
CA ALA A 300 -0.85 19.08 -30.85
C ALA A 300 -0.49 18.22 -32.07
N TYR A 301 -1.21 17.12 -32.30
CA TYR A 301 -1.35 16.59 -33.65
C TYR A 301 -2.67 17.12 -34.23
N PRO A 302 -2.63 17.89 -35.32
CA PRO A 302 -3.84 18.32 -35.98
C PRO A 302 -4.54 17.08 -36.53
N ILE A 303 -5.86 17.00 -36.31
CA ILE A 303 -6.72 16.25 -37.21
C ILE A 303 -6.71 17.03 -38.52
N ASP A 304 -5.64 16.89 -39.31
CA ASP A 304 -5.68 17.24 -40.73
C ASP A 304 -6.37 16.08 -41.44
N GLY A 305 -7.70 16.10 -41.35
CA GLY A 305 -8.56 15.40 -42.28
C GLY A 305 -8.67 16.24 -43.54
N ASN A 306 -7.95 15.83 -44.58
CA ASN A 306 -8.31 16.09 -45.97
C ASN A 306 -8.24 14.77 -46.74
#